data_AF-A0A1G5FQE5-F1
#
_entry.id   AF-A0A1G5FQE5-F1
#
_cell.length_a   1.000
_cell.length_b   1.000
_cell.length_c   1.000
_cell.angle_alpha   90.00
_cell.angle_beta   90.00
_cell.angle_gamma   90.00
#
_symmetry.space_group_name_H-M   'P 1'
#
loop_
_entity.id
_entity.type
_entity.pdbx_description
1 polymer ?
#
loop_
_entity_poly.entity_id
_entity_poly.type
_entity_poly.pdbx_seq_one_letter_code
_entity_poly.pdbx_strand_id
1 'polypeptide(L)'
;MTTFIVEQEKPAEYQGEYHFIITVGKNNYERPKLYIPKVLKNGKKVPTVAPGKRWYIYFRYEGKLVKLYKGLNKFRTVSDRKRVGLALQEAITEALRRGWSPLEKK
;
A
#
# COMPACT_ATOMS: atom_id res chain seq x y z
N MET A 1 44.04 60.64 -22.59
CA MET A 1 42.86 59.78 -22.52
C MET A 1 43.17 58.67 -21.53
N THR A 2 42.48 58.63 -20.40
CA THR A 2 42.74 57.70 -19.30
C THR A 2 41.74 56.54 -19.39
N THR A 3 42.23 55.31 -19.49
CA THR A 3 41.40 54.11 -19.53
C THR A 3 41.25 53.54 -18.12
N PHE A 4 40.01 53.36 -17.65
CA PHE A 4 39.72 52.62 -16.43
C PHE A 4 39.44 51.16 -16.79
N ILE A 5 40.11 50.21 -16.13
CA ILE A 5 39.80 48.78 -16.22
C ILE A 5 38.95 48.44 -14.99
N VAL A 6 37.72 48.00 -15.22
CA VAL A 6 36.82 47.50 -14.16
C VAL A 6 37.05 46.00 -14.05
N GLU A 7 37.65 45.55 -12.95
CA GLU A 7 37.68 44.12 -12.60
C GLU A 7 36.27 43.69 -12.20
N GLN A 8 35.73 42.70 -12.92
CA GLN A 8 34.50 42.02 -12.53
C GLN A 8 34.84 40.87 -11.58
N GLU A 9 34.40 40.97 -10.33
CA GLU A 9 34.43 39.86 -9.38
C GLU A 9 33.50 38.74 -9.87
N LYS A 10 34.05 37.53 -10.04
CA LYS A 10 33.27 36.34 -10.39
C LYS A 10 32.46 35.87 -9.17
N PRO A 11 31.19 35.47 -9.34
CA PRO A 11 30.38 34.98 -8.23
C PRO A 11 30.91 33.63 -7.72
N ALA A 12 30.95 33.47 -6.39
CA ALA A 12 31.41 32.25 -5.73
C ALA A 12 30.46 31.07 -6.01
N GLU A 13 31.01 29.97 -6.55
CA GLU A 13 30.29 28.70 -6.75
C GLU A 13 30.05 28.00 -5.40
N TYR A 14 28.79 27.74 -5.06
CA TYR A 14 28.41 26.96 -3.88
C TYR A 14 28.51 25.45 -4.18
N GLN A 15 29.54 24.78 -3.68
CA GLN A 15 29.67 23.32 -3.73
C GLN A 15 29.14 22.69 -2.44
N GLY A 16 27.84 22.41 -2.38
CA GLY A 16 27.25 21.59 -1.33
C GLY A 16 26.96 20.19 -1.87
N GLU A 17 27.89 19.25 -1.75
CA GLU A 17 27.62 17.84 -2.03
C GLU A 17 26.70 17.27 -0.95
N TYR A 18 25.46 16.95 -1.33
CA TYR A 18 24.52 16.26 -0.45
C TYR A 18 24.76 14.74 -0.52
N HIS A 19 25.17 14.14 0.58
CA HIS A 19 25.24 12.69 0.73
C HIS A 19 24.05 12.20 1.56
N PHE A 20 23.18 11.39 0.96
CA PHE A 20 22.12 10.71 1.69
C PHE A 20 22.33 9.19 1.64
N ILE A 21 22.15 8.54 2.78
CA ILE A 21 22.18 7.08 2.91
C ILE A 21 20.72 6.62 2.99
N ILE A 22 20.25 5.94 1.94
CA ILE A 22 18.92 5.31 1.94
C ILE A 22 19.08 3.88 2.46
N THR A 23 18.69 3.64 3.70
CA THR A 23 18.58 2.30 4.26
C THR A 23 17.20 1.72 3.93
N VAL A 24 17.17 0.68 3.09
CA VAL A 24 15.94 -0.05 2.77
C VAL A 24 15.66 -1.05 3.91
N GLY A 25 14.78 -0.66 4.82
CA GLY A 25 14.28 -1.56 5.87
C GLY A 25 13.49 -2.74 5.26
N LYS A 26 13.73 -3.96 5.74
CA LYS A 26 12.90 -5.11 5.38
C LYS A 26 11.53 -4.95 6.02
N ASN A 27 10.47 -4.86 5.21
CA ASN A 27 9.11 -4.76 5.73
C ASN A 27 8.79 -5.97 6.60
N ASN A 28 8.19 -5.73 7.77
CA ASN A 28 7.70 -6.78 8.68
C ASN A 28 6.36 -7.39 8.22
N TYR A 29 5.88 -7.04 7.03
CA TYR A 29 4.60 -7.51 6.50
C TYR A 29 4.70 -7.96 5.03
N GLU A 30 3.84 -8.92 4.68
CA GLU A 30 3.56 -9.26 3.28
C GLU A 30 2.51 -8.31 2.70
N ARG A 31 2.61 -8.03 1.39
CA ARG A 31 1.62 -7.21 0.70
C ARG A 31 0.19 -7.77 0.91
N PRO A 32 -0.75 -6.98 1.44
CA PRO A 32 -2.16 -7.34 1.57
C PRO A 32 -2.77 -7.89 0.28
N LYS A 33 -3.57 -8.95 0.42
CA LYS A 33 -4.28 -9.61 -0.68
C LYS A 33 -5.77 -9.70 -0.37
N LEU A 34 -6.59 -9.48 -1.38
CA LEU A 34 -8.04 -9.70 -1.30
C LEU A 34 -8.36 -11.18 -1.54
N TYR A 35 -8.93 -11.83 -0.52
CA TYR A 35 -9.49 -13.17 -0.67
C TYR A 35 -10.90 -13.10 -1.26
N ILE A 36 -11.07 -13.77 -2.40
CA ILE A 36 -12.34 -13.87 -3.12
C ILE A 36 -12.75 -15.35 -3.16
N PRO A 37 -13.77 -15.77 -2.39
CA PRO A 37 -14.31 -17.12 -2.47
C PRO A 37 -14.93 -17.37 -3.84
N LYS A 38 -14.71 -18.58 -4.36
CA LYS A 38 -15.24 -19.03 -5.64
C LYS A 38 -16.14 -20.26 -5.43
N VAL A 39 -17.17 -20.39 -6.26
CA VAL A 39 -18.05 -21.57 -6.34
C VAL A 39 -18.07 -22.09 -7.76
N LEU A 40 -18.34 -23.38 -7.92
CA LEU A 40 -18.57 -23.97 -9.23
C LEU A 40 -19.97 -23.59 -9.70
N LYS A 41 -20.05 -22.91 -10.85
CA LYS A 41 -21.29 -22.64 -11.57
C LYS A 41 -21.07 -23.08 -13.01
N ASN A 42 -21.85 -24.05 -13.47
CA ASN A 42 -21.76 -24.63 -14.81
C ASN A 42 -20.33 -25.08 -15.15
N GLY A 43 -19.69 -25.84 -14.24
CA GLY A 43 -18.31 -26.32 -14.40
C GLY A 43 -17.21 -25.28 -14.22
N LYS A 44 -17.53 -23.98 -14.12
CA LYS A 44 -16.55 -22.89 -13.99
C LYS A 44 -16.50 -22.33 -12.56
N LYS A 45 -15.30 -22.10 -12.04
CA LYS A 45 -15.09 -21.42 -10.75
C LYS A 45 -15.34 -19.92 -10.89
N VAL A 46 -16.44 -19.42 -10.30
CA VAL A 46 -16.83 -18.00 -10.34
C VAL A 46 -16.82 -17.37 -8.93
N PRO A 47 -16.46 -16.09 -8.77
CA PRO A 47 -16.60 -15.38 -7.50
C PRO A 47 -18.03 -15.42 -6.97
N THR A 48 -18.20 -15.46 -5.64
CA THR A 48 -19.52 -15.53 -5.02
C THR A 48 -19.70 -14.57 -3.86
N VAL A 49 -20.92 -14.13 -3.63
CA VAL A 49 -21.35 -13.40 -2.42
C VAL A 49 -22.24 -14.23 -1.49
N ALA A 50 -22.38 -15.54 -1.78
CA ALA A 50 -23.30 -16.42 -1.08
C ALA A 50 -23.05 -16.45 0.45
N PRO A 51 -24.10 -16.69 1.26
CA PRO A 51 -23.97 -16.87 2.70
C PRO A 51 -22.87 -17.88 3.06
N GLY A 52 -22.11 -17.60 4.13
CA GLY A 52 -20.96 -18.42 4.54
C GLY A 52 -19.68 -18.24 3.70
N LYS A 53 -19.74 -17.61 2.52
CA LYS A 53 -18.58 -17.35 1.65
C LYS A 53 -18.07 -15.92 1.85
N ARG A 54 -17.36 -15.72 2.96
CA ARG A 54 -16.88 -14.40 3.38
C ARG A 54 -15.63 -13.95 2.63
N TRP A 55 -15.65 -12.72 2.15
CA TRP A 55 -14.48 -12.02 1.61
C TRP A 55 -13.73 -11.34 2.75
N TYR A 56 -12.41 -11.28 2.63
CA TYR A 56 -11.53 -10.62 3.60
C TYR A 56 -10.21 -10.23 2.94
N ILE A 57 -9.54 -9.23 3.51
CA ILE A 57 -8.13 -8.96 3.24
C ILE A 57 -7.30 -9.90 4.13
N TYR A 58 -6.22 -10.45 3.59
CA TYR A 58 -5.28 -11.25 4.35
C TYR A 58 -3.84 -10.95 3.98
N PHE A 59 -2.96 -11.10 4.97
CA PHE A 59 -1.51 -10.95 4.84
C PHE A 59 -0.83 -11.50 6.09
N ARG A 60 0.48 -11.69 6.01
CA ARG A 60 1.31 -11.90 7.20
C ARG A 60 1.86 -10.58 7.72
N TYR A 61 1.83 -10.41 9.03
CA TYR A 61 2.48 -9.32 9.76
C TYR A 61 3.26 -9.96 10.92
N GLU A 62 4.58 -9.73 10.98
CA GLU A 62 5.48 -10.35 11.97
C GLU A 62 5.33 -11.88 12.01
N GLY A 63 5.21 -12.50 10.82
CA GLY A 63 5.03 -13.95 10.66
C GLY A 63 3.61 -14.46 10.96
N LYS A 64 2.73 -13.67 11.58
CA LYS A 64 1.36 -14.05 11.95
C LYS A 64 0.37 -13.76 10.83
N LEU A 65 -0.54 -14.71 10.56
CA LEU A 65 -1.60 -14.52 9.56
C LEU A 65 -2.71 -13.62 10.11
N VAL A 66 -2.93 -12.50 9.44
CA VAL A 66 -4.00 -11.54 9.74
C VAL A 66 -5.13 -11.70 8.70
N LYS A 67 -6.38 -11.66 9.16
CA LYS A 67 -7.59 -11.64 8.32
C LYS A 67 -8.50 -10.48 8.71
N LEU A 68 -8.81 -9.59 7.76
CA LEU A 68 -9.62 -8.38 7.98
C LEU A 68 -10.89 -8.42 7.11
N TYR A 69 -12.06 -8.52 7.74
CA TYR A 69 -13.35 -8.55 7.03
C TYR A 69 -13.92 -7.15 6.73
N LYS A 70 -13.67 -6.18 7.64
CA LYS A 70 -13.92 -4.71 7.53
C LYS A 70 -15.15 -4.30 6.68
N GLY A 71 -16.30 -4.94 6.90
CA GLY A 71 -17.56 -4.57 6.24
C GLY A 71 -17.71 -5.00 4.77
N LEU A 72 -16.71 -5.65 4.15
CA LEU A 72 -16.79 -6.13 2.76
C LEU A 72 -18.02 -7.00 2.50
N ASN A 73 -18.45 -7.76 3.51
CA ASN A 73 -19.53 -8.73 3.35
C ASN A 73 -20.93 -8.10 3.40
N LYS A 74 -21.04 -6.78 3.55
CA LYS A 74 -22.32 -6.04 3.47
C LYS A 74 -22.77 -5.81 2.02
N PHE A 75 -21.84 -5.74 1.07
CA PHE A 75 -22.14 -5.51 -0.34
C PHE A 75 -22.74 -6.76 -0.98
N ARG A 76 -23.88 -6.62 -1.67
CA ARG A 76 -24.65 -7.75 -2.22
C ARG A 76 -24.19 -8.21 -3.60
N THR A 77 -23.39 -7.44 -4.31
CA THR A 77 -22.88 -7.82 -5.64
C THR A 77 -21.38 -8.14 -5.59
N VAL A 78 -20.94 -9.03 -6.48
CA VAL A 78 -19.52 -9.34 -6.66
C VAL A 78 -18.75 -8.09 -7.11
N SER A 79 -19.35 -7.29 -8.00
CA SER A 79 -18.72 -6.09 -8.56
C SER A 79 -18.40 -5.07 -7.46
N ASP A 80 -19.39 -4.72 -6.65
CA ASP A 80 -19.23 -3.73 -5.57
C ASP A 80 -18.25 -4.22 -4.53
N ARG A 81 -18.39 -5.50 -4.13
CA ARG A 81 -17.49 -6.10 -3.14
C ARG A 81 -16.04 -6.17 -3.64
N LYS A 82 -15.84 -6.36 -4.95
CA LYS A 82 -14.50 -6.31 -5.58
C LYS A 82 -13.95 -4.89 -5.59
N ARG A 83 -14.74 -3.89 -6.00
CA ARG A 83 -14.33 -2.48 -6.00
C ARG A 83 -13.89 -2.02 -4.62
N VAL A 84 -14.73 -2.26 -3.61
CA VAL A 84 -14.44 -1.90 -2.22
C VAL A 84 -13.30 -2.76 -1.65
N GLY A 85 -13.23 -4.04 -2.02
CA GLY A 85 -12.13 -4.93 -1.63
C GLY A 85 -10.77 -4.45 -2.11
N LEU A 86 -10.67 -3.97 -3.36
CA LEU A 86 -9.44 -3.42 -3.92
C LEU A 86 -9.06 -2.10 -3.23
N ALA A 87 -10.03 -1.19 -3.05
CA ALA A 87 -9.78 0.07 -2.33
C ALA A 87 -9.32 -0.19 -0.88
N LEU A 88 -9.92 -1.16 -0.19
CA LEU A 88 -9.50 -1.55 1.16
C LEU A 88 -8.10 -2.18 1.16
N GLN A 89 -7.76 -3.01 0.17
CA GLN A 89 -6.44 -3.59 0.04
C GLN A 89 -5.36 -2.49 -0.07
N GLU A 90 -5.60 -1.46 -0.89
CA GLU A 90 -4.70 -0.32 -1.04
C GLU A 90 -4.61 0.51 0.26
N ALA A 91 -5.75 0.80 0.89
CA ALA A 91 -5.79 1.54 2.15
C ALA A 91 -5.02 0.82 3.27
N ILE A 92 -5.17 -0.51 3.39
CA ILE A 92 -4.41 -1.31 4.37
C ILE A 92 -2.92 -1.34 4.01
N THR A 93 -2.57 -1.45 2.73
CA THR A 93 -1.16 -1.40 2.29
C THR A 93 -0.51 -0.07 2.70
N GLU A 94 -1.20 1.04 2.46
CA GLU A 94 -0.72 2.36 2.84
C GLU A 94 -0.64 2.54 4.36
N ALA A 95 -1.61 2.04 5.12
CA ALA A 95 -1.57 2.07 6.57
C ALA A 95 -0.35 1.32 7.12
N LEU A 96 -0.09 0.10 6.62
CA LEU A 96 1.10 -0.68 7.00
C LEU A 96 2.40 0.05 6.64
N ARG A 97 2.45 0.69 5.47
CA ARG A 97 3.60 1.51 5.05
C ARG A 97 3.88 2.67 6.02
N ARG A 98 2.83 3.23 6.64
CA ARG A 98 2.91 4.29 7.65
C ARG A 98 3.16 3.79 9.07
N GLY A 99 3.42 2.49 9.25
CA GLY A 99 3.70 1.91 10.56
C GLY A 99 2.48 1.51 11.38
N TRP A 100 1.28 1.46 10.77
CA TRP A 100 0.10 0.92 11.47
C TRP A 100 0.26 -0.57 11.78
N SER A 101 -0.04 -0.97 13.02
CA SER A 101 -0.03 -2.37 13.44
C SER A 101 -1.42 -3.00 13.38
N PRO A 102 -1.61 -4.13 12.68
CA PRO A 102 -2.87 -4.88 12.70
C PRO A 102 -3.05 -5.74 13.96
N LEU A 103 -2.02 -5.87 14.79
CA LEU A 103 -2.02 -6.69 16.00
C LEU A 103 -2.38 -5.89 17.26
N GLU A 104 -2.35 -4.56 17.18
CA GLU A 104 -2.81 -3.70 18.26
C GLU A 104 -4.31 -3.94 18.51
N LYS A 105 -4.64 -4.35 19.73
CA LYS A 105 -6.01 -4.45 20.18
C LYS A 105 -6.56 -3.04 20.37
N LYS A 106 -7.72 -2.77 19.77
CA LYS A 106 -8.58 -1.66 20.19
C LYS A 106 -9.28 -2.02 21.50
#